data_AF-A0AAV5IEJ0-F1
#
_entry.id   AF-A0AAV5IEJ0-F1
#
_cell.length_a   1.000
_cell.length_b   1.000
_cell.length_c   1.000
_cell.angle_alpha   90.00
_cell.angle_beta   90.00
_cell.angle_gamma   90.00
#
_symmetry.space_group_name_H-M   'P 1'
#
loop_
_entity.id
_entity.type
_entity.pdbx_description
1 polymer ?
#
loop_
_entity_poly.entity_id
_entity_poly.type
_entity_poly.pdbx_seq_one_letter_code
_entity_poly.pdbx_strand_id
1 'polypeptide(L)'
;MAGPITKAGKPKKDKKRKKRVSSSTNEGGNSIEKNRASGQDEVYQISSGDDDRSKGMKKWITEYHQRRPGLNVLQQRIDDFITAHEEKLEQERKEREAQLAEGGWTVVVHHKGRKKTTDAESGITVGSVAQAAVEDKMAKKKQKELGDFYRFQKREAKRNELLMLQSKFEQDRKRIQQLRAARKFKPY
;
A
#
# COMPACT_ATOMS: atom_id res chain seq x y z
N MET A 1 -27.70 6.31 -49.22
CA MET A 1 -27.80 4.83 -49.22
C MET A 1 -26.65 4.25 -48.43
N ALA A 2 -26.93 3.20 -47.66
CA ALA A 2 -26.01 2.39 -46.84
C ALA A 2 -25.27 3.15 -45.72
N GLY A 3 -25.30 2.81 -44.44
CA GLY A 3 -25.79 1.64 -43.71
C GLY A 3 -24.95 1.56 -42.42
N PRO A 4 -25.52 1.26 -41.23
CA PRO A 4 -24.79 1.31 -39.97
C PRO A 4 -23.84 0.12 -39.81
N ILE A 5 -22.62 0.38 -39.30
CA ILE A 5 -21.64 -0.63 -38.94
C ILE A 5 -22.15 -1.38 -37.70
N THR A 6 -22.29 -2.69 -37.85
CA THR A 6 -22.80 -3.64 -36.87
C THR A 6 -21.81 -3.82 -35.72
N LYS A 7 -22.30 -3.74 -34.46
CA LYS A 7 -21.57 -4.23 -33.29
C LYS A 7 -21.69 -5.75 -33.24
N ALA A 8 -20.63 -6.46 -33.62
CA ALA A 8 -20.53 -7.90 -33.46
C ALA A 8 -20.51 -8.26 -31.96
N GLY A 9 -21.42 -9.16 -31.58
CA GLY A 9 -21.50 -9.75 -30.24
C GLY A 9 -20.30 -10.64 -29.93
N LYS A 10 -19.83 -10.59 -28.68
CA LYS A 10 -18.80 -11.48 -28.15
C LYS A 10 -19.40 -12.86 -27.85
N PRO A 11 -18.72 -13.98 -28.19
CA PRO A 11 -19.21 -15.32 -27.90
C PRO A 11 -19.09 -15.68 -26.41
N LYS A 12 -20.12 -16.38 -25.92
CA LYS A 12 -20.19 -17.01 -24.60
C LYS A 12 -19.09 -18.07 -24.47
N LYS A 13 -18.37 -18.07 -23.34
CA LYS A 13 -17.31 -19.03 -23.02
C LYS A 13 -17.90 -20.18 -22.21
N ASP A 14 -17.81 -21.39 -22.75
CA ASP A 14 -18.31 -22.62 -22.15
C ASP A 14 -17.59 -22.98 -20.85
N LYS A 15 -18.38 -23.38 -19.85
CA LYS A 15 -17.92 -23.84 -18.54
C LYS A 15 -17.52 -25.32 -18.62
N LYS A 16 -16.22 -25.58 -18.44
CA LYS A 16 -15.64 -26.92 -18.31
C LYS A 16 -16.04 -27.55 -16.98
N ARG A 17 -16.76 -28.68 -17.04
CA ARG A 17 -17.20 -29.50 -15.89
C ARG A 17 -15.97 -30.06 -15.14
N LYS A 18 -15.89 -29.82 -13.83
CA LYS A 18 -14.93 -30.48 -12.93
C LYS A 18 -15.53 -31.79 -12.40
N LYS A 19 -14.73 -32.85 -12.53
CA LYS A 19 -14.95 -34.24 -12.15
C LYS A 19 -15.10 -34.35 -10.63
N ARG A 20 -16.19 -34.96 -10.14
CA ARG A 20 -16.36 -35.37 -8.74
C ARG A 20 -15.51 -36.62 -8.51
N VAL A 21 -14.69 -36.61 -7.47
CA VAL A 21 -14.00 -37.82 -6.98
C VAL A 21 -14.87 -38.38 -5.86
N SER A 22 -15.36 -39.59 -6.08
CA SER A 22 -16.05 -40.44 -5.11
C SER A 22 -15.02 -41.16 -4.25
N SER A 23 -14.99 -40.90 -2.94
CA SER A 23 -14.27 -41.74 -1.98
C SER A 23 -15.22 -42.80 -1.44
N SER A 24 -15.05 -44.03 -1.92
CA SER A 24 -15.66 -45.26 -1.41
C SER A 24 -15.07 -45.60 -0.04
N THR A 25 -15.92 -45.68 0.99
CA THR A 25 -15.62 -46.34 2.26
C THR A 25 -15.72 -47.85 2.05
N ASN A 26 -14.60 -48.55 2.27
CA ASN A 26 -14.50 -50.00 2.15
C ASN A 26 -14.64 -50.60 3.56
N GLU A 27 -15.81 -51.14 3.88
CA GLU A 27 -16.07 -51.92 5.09
C GLU A 27 -15.59 -53.36 4.85
N GLY A 28 -14.40 -53.67 5.34
CA GLY A 28 -13.83 -55.03 5.31
C GLY A 28 -13.99 -55.70 6.67
N GLY A 29 -15.11 -56.40 6.86
CA GLY A 29 -15.28 -57.34 7.97
C GLY A 29 -14.43 -58.58 7.74
N ASN A 30 -13.52 -58.88 8.68
CA ASN A 30 -12.72 -60.10 8.67
C ASN A 30 -13.05 -60.94 9.90
N SER A 31 -13.82 -62.00 9.68
CA SER A 31 -14.16 -63.04 10.65
C SER A 31 -13.02 -64.06 10.73
N ILE A 32 -12.41 -64.23 11.91
CA ILE A 32 -11.55 -65.37 12.21
C ILE A 32 -12.10 -66.07 13.45
N GLU A 33 -12.72 -67.23 13.23
CA GLU A 33 -12.96 -68.23 14.25
C GLU A 33 -11.67 -69.02 14.51
N LYS A 34 -11.28 -69.16 15.78
CA LYS A 34 -10.66 -70.39 16.28
C LYS A 34 -10.75 -70.45 17.82
N ASN A 35 -11.55 -71.41 18.30
CA ASN A 35 -11.62 -71.82 19.70
C ASN A 35 -10.45 -72.76 20.06
N ARG A 36 -9.75 -72.54 21.18
CA ARG A 36 -9.74 -73.42 22.39
C ARG A 36 -8.51 -73.20 23.30
N ALA A 37 -8.83 -72.97 24.57
CA ALA A 37 -8.29 -73.58 25.81
C ALA A 37 -6.85 -73.29 26.32
N SER A 38 -6.84 -72.52 27.43
CA SER A 38 -6.11 -72.69 28.70
C SER A 38 -4.58 -72.81 28.75
N GLY A 39 -3.97 -71.80 29.39
CA GLY A 39 -2.69 -71.84 30.09
C GLY A 39 -2.54 -70.53 30.86
N GLN A 40 -2.71 -70.56 32.18
CA GLN A 40 -2.42 -69.43 33.06
C GLN A 40 -0.90 -69.35 33.21
N ASP A 41 -0.25 -68.53 32.39
CA ASP A 41 1.10 -68.07 32.66
C ASP A 41 1.03 -66.57 32.92
N GLU A 42 1.67 -66.19 34.02
CA GLU A 42 1.64 -64.92 34.71
C GLU A 42 2.17 -63.78 33.81
N VAL A 43 1.32 -63.27 32.93
CA VAL A 43 1.59 -62.05 32.18
C VAL A 43 1.42 -60.89 33.15
N TYR A 44 2.54 -60.28 33.56
CA TYR A 44 2.53 -58.96 34.20
C TYR A 44 1.81 -57.99 33.28
N GLN A 45 0.52 -57.78 33.53
CA GLN A 45 -0.29 -56.80 32.85
C GLN A 45 0.18 -55.45 33.39
N ILE A 46 1.14 -54.84 32.70
CA ILE A 46 1.55 -53.46 32.96
C ILE A 46 0.27 -52.65 32.78
N SER A 47 -0.30 -52.17 33.89
CA SER A 47 -1.38 -51.19 33.88
C SER A 47 -0.95 -50.10 32.90
N SER A 48 -1.68 -49.94 31.80
CA SER A 48 -1.46 -48.88 30.83
C SER A 48 -1.93 -47.57 31.47
N GLY A 49 -1.24 -47.16 32.54
CA GLY A 49 -1.43 -45.90 33.25
C GLY A 49 -0.83 -44.73 32.49
N ASP A 50 -0.98 -44.72 31.17
CA ASP A 50 -0.57 -43.62 30.29
C ASP A 50 -1.76 -42.70 30.00
N ASP A 51 -2.66 -42.51 30.96
CA ASP A 51 -3.68 -41.45 30.87
C ASP A 51 -3.09 -40.05 31.10
N ASP A 52 -1.80 -39.97 31.43
CA ASP A 52 -1.08 -38.71 31.58
C ASP A 52 -0.80 -38.07 30.21
N ARG A 53 -1.79 -37.33 29.69
CA ARG A 53 -1.68 -36.50 28.46
C ARG A 53 -0.67 -35.36 28.58
N SER A 54 -0.03 -35.20 29.74
CA SER A 54 0.97 -34.17 30.01
C SER A 54 2.31 -34.47 29.34
N LYS A 55 2.60 -35.73 29.01
CA LYS A 55 3.89 -36.19 28.44
C LYS A 55 3.68 -37.20 27.31
N GLY A 56 4.75 -37.44 26.54
CA GLY A 56 4.77 -38.45 25.49
C GLY A 56 3.94 -38.13 24.23
N MET A 57 3.65 -39.17 23.44
CA MET A 57 2.99 -39.06 22.13
C MET A 57 1.59 -38.44 22.21
N LYS A 58 0.82 -38.77 23.26
CA LYS A 58 -0.53 -38.24 23.48
C LYS A 58 -0.54 -36.72 23.59
N LYS A 59 0.46 -36.13 24.26
CA LYS A 59 0.64 -34.66 24.31
C LYS A 59 0.81 -34.06 22.92
N TRP A 60 1.63 -34.68 22.08
CA TRP A 60 1.99 -34.08 20.78
C TRP A 60 0.82 -34.18 19.82
N ILE A 61 0.04 -35.26 19.89
CA ILE A 61 -1.19 -35.43 19.13
C ILE A 61 -2.24 -34.40 19.58
N THR A 62 -2.45 -34.22 20.88
CA THR A 62 -3.41 -33.21 21.38
C THR A 62 -2.98 -31.80 21.01
N GLU A 63 -1.70 -31.47 21.17
CA GLU A 63 -1.15 -30.17 20.78
C GLU A 63 -1.27 -29.93 19.27
N TYR A 64 -1.05 -30.94 18.43
CA TYR A 64 -1.24 -30.85 16.98
C TYR A 64 -2.67 -30.47 16.61
N HIS A 65 -3.66 -31.11 17.24
CA HIS A 65 -5.08 -30.79 17.01
C HIS A 65 -5.45 -29.42 17.57
N GLN A 66 -4.89 -29.02 18.72
CA GLN A 66 -5.13 -27.70 19.32
C GLN A 66 -4.53 -26.56 18.50
N ARG A 67 -3.36 -26.76 17.90
CA ARG A 67 -2.70 -25.79 17.00
C ARG A 67 -3.44 -25.63 15.67
N ARG A 68 -4.28 -26.59 15.28
CA ARG A 68 -5.05 -26.58 14.03
C ARG A 68 -6.55 -26.65 14.34
N PRO A 69 -7.09 -25.62 15.03
CA PRO A 69 -8.52 -25.52 15.20
C PRO A 69 -9.20 -25.45 13.82
N GLY A 70 -10.37 -26.07 13.69
CA GLY A 70 -11.13 -26.03 12.44
C GLY A 70 -11.48 -24.60 12.03
N LEU A 71 -11.76 -24.39 10.74
CA LEU A 71 -12.03 -23.06 10.17
C LEU A 71 -13.12 -22.29 10.91
N ASN A 72 -14.20 -22.96 11.33
CA ASN A 72 -15.31 -22.34 12.05
C ASN A 72 -14.88 -21.74 13.40
N VAL A 73 -14.03 -22.47 14.14
CA VAL A 73 -13.51 -22.02 15.44
C VAL A 73 -12.55 -20.85 15.26
N LEU A 74 -11.74 -20.90 14.20
CA LEU A 74 -10.83 -19.80 13.87
C LEU A 74 -11.62 -18.53 13.51
N GLN A 75 -12.68 -18.66 12.72
CA GLN A 75 -13.53 -17.55 12.33
C GLN A 75 -14.17 -16.88 13.55
N GLN A 76 -14.78 -17.67 14.46
CA GLN A 76 -15.36 -17.12 15.70
C GLN A 76 -14.34 -16.34 16.51
N ARG A 77 -13.12 -16.87 16.68
CA ARG A 77 -12.05 -16.15 17.40
C ARG A 77 -11.65 -14.85 16.73
N ILE A 78 -11.66 -14.79 15.40
CA ILE A 78 -11.36 -13.57 14.64
C ILE A 78 -12.50 -12.56 14.81
N ASP A 79 -13.74 -13.00 14.71
CA ASP A 79 -14.92 -12.14 14.87
C ASP A 79 -14.96 -11.55 16.29
N ASP A 80 -14.72 -12.37 17.33
CA ASP A 80 -14.62 -11.94 18.73
C ASP A 80 -13.46 -10.95 18.93
N PHE A 81 -12.32 -11.17 18.26
CA PHE A 81 -11.17 -10.27 18.35
C PHE A 81 -11.44 -8.92 17.68
N ILE A 82 -12.03 -8.93 16.49
CA ILE A 82 -12.37 -7.72 15.74
C ILE A 82 -13.37 -6.89 16.53
N THR A 83 -14.45 -7.50 17.01
CA THR A 83 -15.49 -6.82 17.81
C THR A 83 -14.90 -6.20 19.07
N ALA A 84 -14.11 -6.95 19.86
CA ALA A 84 -13.47 -6.41 21.06
C ALA A 84 -12.46 -5.29 20.78
N HIS A 85 -11.78 -5.33 19.63
CA HIS A 85 -10.84 -4.29 19.22
C HIS A 85 -11.56 -3.02 18.74
N GLU A 86 -12.64 -3.16 17.97
CA GLU A 86 -13.48 -2.05 17.52
C GLU A 86 -14.13 -1.33 18.70
N GLU A 87 -14.66 -2.08 19.69
CA GLU A 87 -15.22 -1.50 20.91
C GLU A 87 -14.21 -0.65 21.68
N LYS A 88 -12.98 -1.15 21.86
CA LYS A 88 -11.89 -0.39 22.50
C LYS A 88 -11.55 0.88 21.72
N LEU A 89 -11.43 0.78 20.40
CA LEU A 89 -11.11 1.93 19.55
C LEU A 89 -12.21 3.00 19.61
N GLU A 90 -13.48 2.58 19.63
CA GLU A 90 -14.59 3.51 19.80
C GLU A 90 -14.60 4.18 21.17
N GLN A 91 -14.27 3.46 22.25
CA GLN A 91 -14.14 4.03 23.58
C GLN A 91 -13.03 5.10 23.61
N GLU A 92 -11.83 4.77 23.12
CA GLU A 92 -10.73 5.74 23.01
C GLU A 92 -11.10 6.95 22.17
N ARG A 93 -11.84 6.75 21.07
CA ARG A 93 -12.30 7.85 20.23
C ARG A 93 -13.27 8.75 20.99
N LYS A 94 -14.24 8.18 21.71
CA LYS A 94 -15.20 8.93 22.53
C LYS A 94 -14.49 9.69 23.66
N GLU A 95 -13.50 9.08 24.31
CA GLU A 95 -12.68 9.74 25.33
C GLU A 95 -11.88 10.91 24.76
N ARG A 96 -11.25 10.75 23.59
CA ARG A 96 -10.56 11.85 22.90
C ARG A 96 -11.54 12.97 22.53
N GLU A 97 -12.71 12.63 21.99
CA GLU A 97 -13.74 13.62 21.67
C GLU A 97 -14.25 14.36 22.92
N ALA A 98 -14.40 13.67 24.06
CA ALA A 98 -14.77 14.27 25.34
C ALA A 98 -13.66 15.19 25.89
N GLN A 99 -12.39 14.76 25.86
CA GLN A 99 -11.25 15.59 26.27
C GLN A 99 -11.13 16.87 25.42
N LEU A 100 -11.40 16.77 24.12
CA LEU A 100 -11.40 17.93 23.21
C LEU A 100 -12.57 18.89 23.51
N ALA A 101 -13.74 18.36 23.89
CA ALA A 101 -14.89 19.16 24.27
C ALA A 101 -14.68 19.92 25.59
N GLU A 102 -14.07 19.28 26.59
CA GLU A 102 -13.73 19.92 27.87
C GLU A 102 -12.69 21.04 27.72
N GLY A 103 -11.75 20.89 26.78
CA GLY A 103 -10.73 21.90 26.49
C GLY A 103 -11.22 23.13 25.69
N GLY A 104 -12.49 23.18 25.28
CA GLY A 104 -13.06 24.30 24.54
C GLY A 104 -12.55 24.47 23.10
N TRP A 105 -11.78 23.52 22.56
CA TRP A 105 -11.27 23.53 21.20
C TRP A 105 -11.98 22.45 20.37
N THR A 106 -12.87 22.86 19.46
CA THR A 106 -13.53 21.93 18.54
C THR A 106 -12.59 21.52 17.41
N VAL A 107 -12.39 20.21 17.21
CA VAL A 107 -11.68 19.68 16.04
C VAL A 107 -12.49 19.96 14.78
N VAL A 108 -11.97 20.82 13.91
CA VAL A 108 -12.57 21.10 12.61
C VAL A 108 -12.35 19.91 11.69
N VAL A 109 -13.36 19.03 11.59
CA VAL A 109 -13.36 17.94 10.61
C VAL A 109 -13.71 18.51 9.25
N HIS A 110 -12.71 18.76 8.41
CA HIS A 110 -12.96 19.08 7.01
C HIS A 110 -13.51 17.84 6.28
N HIS A 111 -14.81 17.85 6.00
CA HIS A 111 -15.47 16.90 5.09
C HIS A 111 -15.04 17.20 3.65
N LYS A 112 -13.81 16.79 3.30
CA LYS A 112 -13.30 16.89 1.93
C LYS A 112 -13.86 15.72 1.13
N GLY A 113 -14.85 15.97 0.28
CA GLY A 113 -15.47 14.98 -0.64
C GLY A 113 -14.55 14.37 -1.70
N ARG A 114 -13.23 14.39 -1.50
CA ARG A 114 -12.23 13.75 -2.36
C ARG A 114 -11.30 12.94 -1.48
N LYS A 115 -11.30 11.61 -1.67
CA LYS A 115 -10.39 10.68 -0.98
C LYS A 115 -8.96 11.21 -1.08
N LYS A 116 -8.43 11.72 0.02
CA LYS A 116 -7.00 11.98 0.20
C LYS A 116 -6.44 10.69 0.79
N THR A 117 -5.49 10.07 0.10
CA THR A 117 -4.66 8.97 0.62
C THR A 117 -3.62 9.54 1.61
N THR A 118 -4.09 10.34 2.56
CA THR A 118 -3.31 10.83 3.69
C THR A 118 -3.45 9.81 4.79
N ASP A 119 -2.38 9.09 5.05
CA ASP A 119 -2.21 8.35 6.28
C ASP A 119 -2.24 9.34 7.47
N ALA A 120 -3.10 9.06 8.44
CA ALA A 120 -3.40 9.97 9.56
C ALA A 120 -2.24 10.06 10.56
N GLU A 121 -1.34 9.07 10.56
CA GLU A 121 -0.19 9.01 11.46
C GLU A 121 1.02 9.77 10.91
N SER A 122 1.31 9.62 9.61
CA SER A 122 2.49 10.22 8.99
C SER A 122 2.24 11.58 8.33
N GLY A 123 0.99 11.92 7.98
CA GLY A 123 0.65 13.15 7.26
C GLY A 123 1.22 13.22 5.83
N ILE A 124 1.86 12.15 5.34
CA ILE A 124 2.50 12.12 4.03
C ILE A 124 1.47 11.71 2.98
N THR A 125 1.19 12.62 2.05
CA THR A 125 0.31 12.35 0.91
C THR A 125 1.05 11.53 -0.14
N VAL A 126 0.82 10.21 -0.21
CA VAL A 126 1.31 9.38 -1.33
C VAL A 126 0.23 9.37 -2.41
N GLY A 127 0.33 10.30 -3.35
CA GLY A 127 -0.51 10.33 -4.55
C GLY A 127 0.36 10.64 -5.75
N SER A 128 0.26 9.83 -6.80
CA SER A 128 0.92 10.08 -8.08
C SER A 128 0.40 11.40 -8.67
N VAL A 129 1.17 12.47 -8.47
CA VAL A 129 0.87 13.76 -9.08
C VAL A 129 1.51 13.76 -10.46
N ALA A 130 0.68 13.81 -11.51
CA ALA A 130 1.18 14.01 -12.88
C ALA A 130 2.08 15.25 -12.92
N GLN A 131 3.27 15.14 -13.52
CA GLN A 131 4.27 16.22 -13.55
C GLN A 131 3.68 17.54 -14.10
N ALA A 132 2.87 17.45 -15.16
CA ALA A 132 2.14 18.60 -15.72
C ALA A 132 1.26 19.35 -14.69
N ALA A 133 0.62 18.62 -13.76
CA ALA A 133 -0.20 19.24 -12.72
C ALA A 133 0.64 19.85 -11.58
N VAL A 134 1.91 19.47 -11.44
CA VAL A 134 2.87 20.14 -10.55
C VAL A 134 3.37 21.43 -11.21
N GLU A 135 3.75 21.35 -12.49
CA GLU A 135 4.23 22.49 -13.28
C GLU A 135 3.19 23.60 -13.39
N ASP A 136 1.94 23.28 -13.70
CA ASP A 136 0.83 24.24 -13.73
C ASP A 136 0.62 24.93 -12.37
N LYS A 137 0.81 24.20 -11.27
CA LYS A 137 0.69 24.76 -9.92
C LYS A 137 1.90 25.64 -9.56
N MET A 138 3.08 25.32 -10.06
CA MET A 138 4.28 26.15 -9.89
C MET A 138 4.16 27.43 -10.72
N ALA A 139 3.68 27.34 -11.95
CA ALA A 139 3.46 28.49 -12.84
C ALA A 139 2.36 29.44 -12.33
N LYS A 140 1.29 28.90 -11.72
CA LYS A 140 0.18 29.70 -11.17
C LYS A 140 0.49 30.31 -9.80
N LYS A 141 1.60 29.93 -9.15
CA LYS A 141 2.04 30.58 -7.92
C LYS A 141 2.67 31.92 -8.27
N LYS A 142 1.96 33.00 -7.93
CA LYS A 142 2.59 34.34 -7.86
C LYS A 142 3.71 34.26 -6.83
N GLN A 143 4.94 34.57 -7.25
CA GLN A 143 6.09 34.65 -6.35
C GLN A 143 5.74 35.65 -5.25
N LYS A 144 5.67 35.17 -4.00
CA LYS A 144 5.34 35.98 -2.82
C LYS A 144 6.55 36.74 -2.28
N GLU A 145 7.66 36.69 -2.99
CA GLU A 145 8.88 37.37 -2.60
C GLU A 145 8.82 38.81 -3.11
N LEU A 146 9.00 39.77 -2.22
CA LEU A 146 9.31 41.14 -2.62
C LEU A 146 10.65 41.08 -3.38
N GLY A 147 10.58 41.14 -4.70
CA GLY A 147 11.76 41.36 -5.53
C GLY A 147 12.49 42.61 -5.04
N ASP A 148 13.80 42.49 -4.85
CA ASP A 148 14.68 43.59 -4.45
C ASP A 148 14.45 44.18 -3.05
N PHE A 149 14.16 43.34 -2.06
CA PHE A 149 14.08 43.76 -0.65
C PHE A 149 15.40 44.38 -0.16
N TYR A 150 16.54 43.83 -0.56
CA TYR A 150 17.84 44.28 -0.07
C TYR A 150 18.60 45.16 -1.07
N ARG A 151 19.36 46.13 -0.54
CA ARG A 151 20.19 47.05 -1.36
C ARG A 151 21.27 46.33 -2.18
N PHE A 152 21.78 45.19 -1.69
CA PHE A 152 22.80 44.42 -2.42
C PHE A 152 22.21 43.76 -3.68
N GLN A 153 20.94 43.33 -3.65
CA GLN A 153 20.26 42.74 -4.81
C GLN A 153 20.21 43.73 -5.97
N LYS A 154 19.85 44.99 -5.68
CA LYS A 154 19.85 46.08 -6.69
C LYS A 154 21.25 46.40 -7.22
N ARG A 155 22.27 46.36 -6.37
CA ARG A 155 23.67 46.63 -6.76
C ARG A 155 24.20 45.52 -7.67
N GLU A 156 23.90 44.29 -7.34
CA GLU A 156 24.33 43.11 -8.09
C GLU A 156 23.61 43.00 -9.43
N ALA A 157 22.29 43.25 -9.46
CA ALA A 157 21.54 43.31 -10.71
C ALA A 157 22.13 44.34 -11.69
N LYS A 158 22.43 45.56 -11.22
CA LYS A 158 23.09 46.60 -12.04
C LYS A 158 24.48 46.19 -12.51
N ARG A 159 25.28 45.56 -11.65
CA ARG A 159 26.61 45.05 -12.02
C ARG A 159 26.51 44.00 -13.12
N ASN A 160 25.57 43.08 -12.99
CA ASN A 160 25.34 42.02 -13.97
C ASN A 160 24.87 42.59 -15.31
N GLU A 161 23.99 43.59 -15.30
CA GLU A 161 23.57 44.31 -16.51
C GLU A 161 24.76 44.99 -17.22
N LEU A 162 25.62 45.69 -16.48
CA LEU A 162 26.83 46.31 -17.03
C LEU A 162 27.79 45.28 -17.63
N LEU A 163 28.00 44.15 -16.95
CA LEU A 163 28.83 43.05 -17.44
C LEU A 163 28.29 42.47 -18.76
N MET A 164 26.96 42.29 -18.84
CA MET A 164 26.32 41.82 -20.07
C MET A 164 26.47 42.82 -21.22
N LEU A 165 26.33 44.12 -20.95
CA LEU A 165 26.51 45.18 -21.94
C LEU A 165 27.96 45.24 -22.46
N GLN A 166 28.93 45.15 -21.56
CA GLN A 166 30.35 45.12 -21.94
C GLN A 166 30.66 43.92 -22.83
N SER A 167 30.18 42.73 -22.48
CA SER A 167 30.36 41.52 -23.29
C SER A 167 29.78 41.67 -24.69
N LYS A 168 28.55 42.20 -24.81
CA LYS A 168 27.92 42.49 -26.11
C LYS A 168 28.71 43.50 -26.93
N PHE A 169 29.17 44.58 -26.29
CA PHE A 169 29.95 45.61 -26.97
C PHE A 169 31.28 45.07 -27.52
N GLU A 170 31.96 44.20 -26.77
CA GLU A 170 33.19 43.55 -27.23
C GLU A 170 32.93 42.63 -28.43
N GLN A 171 31.82 41.90 -28.44
CA GLN A 171 31.40 41.07 -29.58
C GLN A 171 31.13 41.93 -30.83
N ASP A 172 30.37 43.01 -30.67
CA ASP A 172 30.03 43.92 -31.78
C ASP A 172 31.27 44.66 -32.29
N ARG A 173 32.18 45.06 -31.41
CA ARG A 173 33.46 45.66 -31.78
C ARG A 173 34.28 44.69 -32.64
N LYS A 174 34.37 43.42 -32.26
CA LYS A 174 35.05 42.38 -33.07
C LYS A 174 34.37 42.20 -34.43
N ARG A 175 33.04 42.17 -34.46
CA ARG A 175 32.25 42.04 -35.70
C ARG A 175 32.47 43.21 -36.66
N ILE A 176 32.42 44.44 -36.15
CA ILE A 176 32.66 45.66 -36.95
C ILE A 176 34.10 45.67 -37.48
N GLN A 177 35.08 45.27 -36.67
CA GLN A 177 36.48 45.16 -37.13
C GLN A 177 36.62 44.16 -38.28
N GLN A 178 35.99 42.98 -38.18
CA GLN A 178 35.97 42.01 -39.27
C GLN A 178 35.33 42.58 -40.54
N LEU A 179 34.19 43.27 -40.42
CA LEU A 179 33.53 43.91 -41.56
C LEU A 179 34.36 45.04 -42.18
N ARG A 180 35.06 45.83 -41.36
CA ARG A 180 35.96 46.89 -41.84
C ARG A 180 37.17 46.30 -42.57
N ALA A 181 37.77 45.23 -42.05
CA ALA A 181 38.87 44.53 -42.69
C ALA A 181 38.46 43.86 -44.02
N ALA A 182 37.26 43.29 -44.06
CA ALA A 182 36.69 42.73 -45.30
C ALA A 182 36.28 43.80 -46.32
N ARG A 183 36.12 45.07 -45.90
CA ARG A 183 35.68 46.17 -46.77
C ARG A 183 36.82 46.56 -47.71
N LYS A 184 36.63 46.33 -49.01
CA LYS A 184 37.57 46.75 -50.08
C LYS A 184 37.36 48.21 -50.49
N PHE A 185 37.34 49.13 -49.53
CA PHE A 185 37.14 50.55 -49.83
C PHE A 185 38.49 51.20 -50.18
N LYS A 186 38.58 51.79 -51.38
CA LYS A 186 39.75 52.56 -51.85
C LYS A 186 39.35 54.04 -51.94
N PRO A 187 39.89 54.92 -51.08
CA PRO A 187 39.42 56.29 -50.97
C PRO A 187 40.01 57.29 -51.99
N TYR A 188 40.80 56.82 -52.96
CA TYR A 188 41.31 57.61 -54.07
C TYR A 188 41.34 56.74 -55.33
#